data_AF-A0A067BQU3-F1
#
_entry.id   AF-A0A067BQU3-F1
#
_cell.length_a   1.000
_cell.length_b   1.000
_cell.length_c   1.000
_cell.angle_alpha   90.00
_cell.angle_beta   90.00
_cell.angle_gamma   90.00
#
_symmetry.space_group_name_H-M   'P 1'
#
loop_
_entity.id
_entity.type
_entity.pdbx_description
1 polymer ?
#
loop_
_entity_poly.entity_id
_entity_poly.type
_entity_poly.pdbx_seq_one_letter_code
_entity_poly.pdbx_strand_id
1 'polypeptide(L)'
;MQQNRRKVGDGLEVEAGSASEDGPLRPAMASAMLPVVYLSTEAKDKEWATKLWRHVRHSVLFACTAECVTTCFVPVWAHETTGINVSATLLNIVGPFLEGCAYTLQNATAQDEWKRACRYFRTVFLGVFTSYCYMVDHAGDLVARSAFLGPLYIISTMCYASIAFLVGQRLMHYCIHARKFPRHLPPVQYLWNSLSLFIGIVLVVAVLGPSGFVRDPKDAHFLGSFQVNETLELVVGMLMSCLGIFASMYVGHGRYDGLVDWGAWRCNLASVLFLVLAYGTSYFVPSAVQNVVVAKFVSSFCGSLSCFSTAITSTMILVESKKSPWPH
;
A
#
# COMPACT_ATOMS: atom_id res chain seq x y z
N MET A 1 30.66 4.16 -76.22
CA MET A 1 30.23 2.74 -76.29
C MET A 1 29.57 2.39 -74.97
N GLN A 2 28.39 1.75 -75.04
CA GLN A 2 27.68 0.86 -74.07
C GLN A 2 28.19 0.85 -72.62
N GLN A 3 27.40 0.88 -71.54
CA GLN A 3 26.05 0.36 -71.26
C GLN A 3 25.67 0.91 -69.86
N ASN A 4 24.60 1.67 -69.64
CA ASN A 4 23.24 1.22 -69.33
C ASN A 4 23.08 0.28 -68.12
N ARG A 5 22.59 0.82 -66.98
CA ARG A 5 21.51 0.32 -66.10
C ARG A 5 21.29 1.39 -64.99
N ARG A 6 20.26 2.25 -64.97
CA ARG A 6 18.81 2.02 -64.66
C ARG A 6 18.66 1.19 -63.37
N LYS A 7 17.96 1.59 -62.31
CA LYS A 7 16.67 2.34 -62.16
C LYS A 7 16.52 2.79 -60.67
N VAL A 8 15.95 3.98 -60.39
CA VAL A 8 14.59 4.25 -59.82
C VAL A 8 14.47 3.81 -58.36
N GLY A 9 14.20 4.66 -57.37
CA GLY A 9 13.11 5.63 -57.12
C GLY A 9 13.01 5.70 -55.58
N ASP A 10 12.36 6.62 -54.88
CA ASP A 10 11.41 7.67 -55.18
C ASP A 10 11.59 8.75 -54.08
N GLY A 11 11.26 9.99 -54.41
CA GLY A 11 11.22 11.07 -53.44
C GLY A 11 10.02 10.97 -52.51
N LEU A 12 10.15 11.59 -51.33
CA LEU A 12 9.02 12.23 -50.66
C LEU A 12 9.55 13.34 -49.75
N GLU A 13 9.24 14.58 -50.11
CA GLU A 13 9.17 15.72 -49.19
C GLU A 13 8.09 15.44 -48.14
N VAL A 14 8.37 15.69 -46.86
CA VAL A 14 7.32 16.03 -45.87
C VAL A 14 7.88 17.02 -44.84
N GLU A 15 7.48 18.27 -45.05
CA GLU A 15 6.97 19.26 -44.10
C GLU A 15 7.55 19.40 -42.69
N ALA A 16 7.96 20.64 -42.41
CA ALA A 16 7.99 21.23 -41.08
C ALA A 16 6.55 21.39 -40.53
N GLY A 17 6.22 20.69 -39.45
CA GLY A 17 5.07 20.96 -38.57
C GLY A 17 5.59 21.46 -37.21
N SER A 18 5.50 22.76 -36.95
CA SER A 18 4.39 23.40 -36.20
C SER A 18 4.37 23.07 -34.71
N ALA A 19 4.76 24.06 -33.91
CA ALA A 19 4.38 24.18 -32.51
C ALA A 19 2.85 24.42 -32.37
N SER A 20 2.32 24.18 -31.16
CA SER A 20 0.91 23.99 -30.75
C SER A 20 0.41 22.55 -31.02
N GLU A 21 -0.15 21.81 -30.06
CA GLU A 21 -1.19 22.21 -29.10
C GLU A 21 -0.95 21.65 -27.68
N ASP A 22 -1.18 22.49 -26.68
CA ASP A 22 -1.51 22.08 -25.31
C ASP A 22 -2.84 21.31 -25.33
N GLY A 23 -2.77 20.00 -25.55
CA GLY A 23 -3.92 19.11 -25.39
C GLY A 23 -4.17 18.78 -23.91
N PRO A 24 -5.43 18.64 -23.47
CA PRO A 24 -5.73 18.22 -22.11
C PRO A 24 -5.10 16.84 -21.84
N LEU A 25 -4.33 16.76 -20.75
CA LEU A 25 -3.76 15.53 -20.22
C LEU A 25 -4.83 14.43 -20.17
N ARG A 26 -4.81 13.50 -21.13
CA ARG A 26 -5.62 12.29 -21.06
C ARG A 26 -5.31 11.60 -19.73
N PRO A 27 -6.31 11.23 -18.90
CA PRO A 27 -6.04 10.44 -17.72
C PRO A 27 -5.43 9.13 -18.20
N ALA A 28 -4.14 8.94 -17.90
CA ALA A 28 -3.46 7.67 -18.15
C ALA A 28 -4.34 6.58 -17.53
N MET A 29 -4.85 5.66 -18.36
CA MET A 29 -5.58 4.49 -17.87
C MET A 29 -4.76 3.90 -16.73
N ALA A 30 -5.36 3.81 -15.54
CA ALA A 30 -4.68 3.44 -14.31
C ALA A 30 -3.91 2.12 -14.52
N SER A 31 -2.63 2.22 -14.85
CA SER A 31 -1.77 1.04 -14.94
C SER A 31 -1.79 0.42 -13.56
N ALA A 32 -2.03 -0.89 -13.48
CA ALA A 32 -2.15 -1.64 -12.23
C ALA A 32 -1.19 -1.07 -11.18
N MET A 33 -1.75 -0.56 -10.07
CA MET A 33 -1.00 0.21 -9.07
C MET A 33 0.08 -0.60 -8.36
N LEU A 34 0.12 -1.91 -8.59
CA LEU A 34 1.06 -2.80 -7.94
C LEU A 34 2.50 -2.58 -8.42
N PRO A 35 3.49 -2.79 -7.54
CA PRO A 35 4.89 -2.77 -7.92
C PRO A 35 5.13 -3.74 -9.08
N VAL A 36 5.96 -3.32 -10.04
CA VAL A 36 6.35 -4.18 -11.16
C VAL A 36 7.00 -5.43 -10.60
N VAL A 37 6.37 -6.57 -10.86
CA VAL A 37 6.89 -7.88 -10.49
C VAL A 37 8.11 -8.17 -11.36
N TYR A 38 9.31 -8.11 -10.79
CA TYR A 38 10.56 -8.49 -11.47
C TYR A 38 10.70 -10.02 -11.51
N LEU A 39 9.72 -10.73 -12.08
CA LEU A 39 9.81 -12.17 -12.37
C LEU A 39 10.21 -12.34 -13.85
N SER A 40 11.46 -12.03 -14.16
CA SER A 40 12.08 -12.55 -15.37
C SER A 40 13.20 -13.48 -14.93
N THR A 41 13.00 -14.78 -15.15
CA THR A 41 14.02 -15.82 -15.01
C THR A 41 15.08 -15.77 -16.11
N GLU A 42 15.01 -14.79 -17.03
CA GLU A 42 15.85 -14.76 -18.24
C GLU A 42 16.84 -13.58 -18.34
N ALA A 43 16.93 -12.68 -17.37
CA ALA A 43 17.89 -11.59 -17.42
C ALA A 43 19.11 -11.82 -16.52
N LYS A 44 20.19 -12.40 -17.08
CA LYS A 44 21.52 -12.53 -16.45
C LYS A 44 22.34 -11.23 -16.47
N ASP A 45 21.70 -10.06 -16.55
CA ASP A 45 22.40 -8.78 -16.69
C ASP A 45 22.60 -8.07 -15.34
N LYS A 46 23.78 -7.46 -15.13
CA LYS A 46 24.12 -6.68 -13.92
C LYS A 46 23.11 -5.56 -13.63
N GLU A 47 22.48 -5.01 -14.67
CA GLU A 47 21.46 -3.97 -14.54
C GLU A 47 20.18 -4.51 -13.88
N TRP A 48 19.78 -5.75 -14.19
CA TRP A 48 18.63 -6.40 -13.58
C TRP A 48 18.85 -6.63 -12.08
N ALA A 49 20.00 -7.19 -11.72
CA ALA A 49 20.35 -7.43 -10.32
C ALA A 49 20.34 -6.12 -9.50
N THR A 50 20.85 -5.04 -10.07
CA THR A 50 20.85 -3.71 -9.44
C THR A 50 19.44 -3.16 -9.25
N LYS A 51 18.56 -3.31 -10.25
CA LYS A 51 17.16 -2.89 -10.17
C LYS A 51 16.38 -3.70 -9.14
N LEU A 52 16.57 -5.02 -9.12
CA LEU A 52 15.97 -5.93 -8.15
C LEU A 52 16.40 -5.57 -6.72
N TRP A 53 17.69 -5.37 -6.49
CA TRP A 53 18.20 -5.00 -5.17
C TRP A 53 17.62 -3.67 -4.66
N ARG A 54 17.51 -2.67 -5.54
CA ARG A 54 16.84 -1.40 -5.19
C ARG A 54 15.37 -1.61 -4.86
N HIS A 55 14.68 -2.44 -5.65
CA HIS A 55 13.28 -2.76 -5.42
C HIS A 55 13.07 -3.42 -4.04
N VAL A 56 13.83 -4.48 -3.75
CA VAL A 56 13.80 -5.17 -2.46
C VAL A 56 14.11 -4.20 -1.32
N ARG A 57 15.18 -3.41 -1.45
CA ARG A 57 15.58 -2.43 -0.42
C ARG A 57 14.45 -1.43 -0.13
N HIS A 58 13.84 -0.85 -1.16
CA HIS A 58 12.77 0.14 -0.94
C HIS A 58 11.53 -0.50 -0.35
N SER A 59 11.14 -1.69 -0.81
CA SER A 59 10.01 -2.44 -0.24
C SER A 59 10.25 -2.74 1.25
N VAL A 60 11.43 -3.25 1.61
CA VAL A 60 11.78 -3.54 3.01
C VAL A 60 11.76 -2.27 3.86
N LEU A 61 12.35 -1.17 3.40
CA LEU A 61 12.36 0.09 4.16
C LEU A 61 10.93 0.60 4.44
N PHE A 62 10.06 0.62 3.44
CA PHE A 62 8.69 1.07 3.65
C PHE A 62 7.86 0.11 4.50
N ALA A 63 8.01 -1.21 4.30
CA ALA A 63 7.29 -2.21 5.08
C ALA A 63 7.69 -2.16 6.56
N CYS A 64 9.00 -2.14 6.86
CA CYS A 64 9.49 -2.05 8.23
C CYS A 64 9.13 -0.71 8.89
N THR A 65 9.17 0.40 8.13
CA THR A 65 8.73 1.70 8.66
C THR A 65 7.25 1.67 9.02
N ALA A 66 6.40 1.12 8.16
CA ALA A 66 4.98 0.99 8.43
C ALA A 66 4.73 0.11 9.66
N GLU A 67 5.40 -1.05 9.76
CA GLU A 67 5.31 -1.93 10.92
C GLU A 67 5.73 -1.22 12.22
N CYS A 68 6.83 -0.49 12.22
CA CYS A 68 7.26 0.35 13.34
C CYS A 68 6.17 1.35 13.74
N VAL A 69 5.58 2.04 12.76
CA VAL A 69 4.53 3.03 13.01
C VAL A 69 3.30 2.36 13.63
N THR A 70 2.80 1.29 13.02
CA THR A 70 1.58 0.61 13.48
C THR A 70 1.77 -0.04 14.84
N THR A 71 2.93 -0.61 15.09
CA THR A 71 3.18 -1.42 16.30
C THR A 71 3.72 -0.61 17.47
N CYS A 72 4.40 0.52 17.24
CA CYS A 72 5.04 1.26 18.34
C CYS A 72 4.38 2.61 18.64
N PHE A 73 3.63 3.18 17.70
CA PHE A 73 3.16 4.56 17.80
C PHE A 73 1.64 4.72 17.68
N VAL A 74 0.91 3.64 17.39
CA VAL A 74 -0.55 3.69 17.36
C VAL A 74 -1.08 3.32 18.74
N PRO A 75 -1.78 4.23 19.43
CA PRO A 75 -2.35 3.92 20.73
C PRO A 75 -3.41 2.83 20.58
N VAL A 76 -3.62 2.00 21.60
CA VAL A 76 -4.75 1.05 21.62
C VAL A 76 -5.96 1.76 22.21
N TRP A 77 -6.96 2.03 21.38
CA TRP A 77 -8.20 2.65 21.80
C TRP A 77 -9.40 1.91 21.23
N ALA A 78 -10.27 1.42 22.11
CA ALA A 78 -11.55 0.87 21.76
C ALA A 78 -12.68 1.73 22.34
N HIS A 79 -13.76 1.88 21.58
CA HIS A 79 -14.97 2.55 22.02
C HIS A 79 -15.73 1.63 22.97
N GLU A 80 -15.83 2.02 24.23
CA GLU A 80 -16.30 1.14 25.32
C GLU A 80 -17.70 0.54 25.09
N THR A 81 -18.63 1.34 24.54
CA THR A 81 -20.03 0.92 24.39
C THR A 81 -20.26 0.03 23.17
N THR A 82 -19.57 0.28 22.05
CA THR A 82 -19.75 -0.51 20.81
C THR A 82 -18.73 -1.63 20.69
N GLY A 83 -17.60 -1.53 21.39
CA GLY A 83 -16.45 -2.42 21.21
C GLY A 83 -15.61 -2.14 19.97
N ILE A 84 -15.88 -1.04 19.25
CA ILE A 84 -15.14 -0.70 18.02
C ILE A 84 -13.70 -0.34 18.37
N ASN A 85 -12.72 -0.99 17.76
CA ASN A 85 -11.30 -0.61 17.89
C ASN A 85 -11.02 0.62 17.02
N VAL A 86 -11.16 1.79 17.64
CA VAL A 86 -11.04 3.11 17.00
C VAL A 86 -9.67 3.27 16.34
N SER A 87 -8.61 2.77 16.98
CA SER A 87 -7.25 2.93 16.49
C SER A 87 -7.02 2.23 15.15
N ALA A 88 -7.40 0.96 15.06
CA ALA A 88 -7.23 0.21 13.83
C ALA A 88 -8.20 0.65 12.73
N THR A 89 -9.42 1.07 13.09
CA THR A 89 -10.32 1.75 12.14
C THR A 89 -9.72 3.05 11.61
N LEU A 90 -9.09 3.85 12.49
CA LEU A 90 -8.45 5.11 12.11
C LEU A 90 -7.29 4.88 11.13
N LEU A 91 -6.52 3.80 11.26
CA LEU A 91 -5.50 3.43 10.27
C LEU A 91 -6.11 3.22 8.88
N ASN A 92 -7.28 2.56 8.81
CA ASN A 92 -8.03 2.38 7.58
C ASN A 92 -8.71 3.67 7.06
N ILE A 93 -8.69 4.78 7.80
CA ILE A 93 -9.17 6.09 7.32
C ILE A 93 -7.98 6.98 6.93
N VAL A 94 -6.97 7.04 7.79
CA VAL A 94 -5.73 7.80 7.58
C VAL A 94 -4.95 7.26 6.38
N GLY A 95 -4.91 5.93 6.19
CA GLY A 95 -4.23 5.32 5.06
C GLY A 95 -4.74 5.84 3.71
N PRO A 96 -6.05 5.73 3.42
CA PRO A 96 -6.65 6.32 2.22
C PRO A 96 -6.44 7.84 2.08
N PHE A 97 -6.45 8.61 3.17
CA PHE A 97 -6.07 10.03 3.11
C PHE A 97 -4.63 10.24 2.64
N LEU A 98 -3.68 9.47 3.18
CA LEU A 98 -2.27 9.52 2.79
C LEU A 98 -2.08 9.02 1.35
N GLU A 99 -2.87 8.04 0.92
CA GLU A 99 -2.92 7.54 -0.46
C GLU A 99 -3.34 8.64 -1.43
N GLY A 100 -4.39 9.39 -1.10
CA GLY A 100 -4.83 10.54 -1.89
C GLY A 100 -3.76 11.62 -1.99
N CYS A 101 -3.08 11.92 -0.88
CA CYS A 101 -1.94 12.85 -0.87
C CYS A 101 -0.81 12.35 -1.78
N ALA A 102 -0.40 11.10 -1.62
CA ALA A 102 0.72 10.52 -2.37
C ALA A 102 0.40 10.36 -3.86
N TYR A 103 -0.84 10.03 -4.21
CA TYR A 103 -1.33 9.96 -5.59
C TYR A 103 -1.22 11.33 -6.28
N THR A 104 -1.74 12.39 -5.63
CA THR A 104 -1.64 13.75 -6.17
C THR A 104 -0.19 14.20 -6.32
N LEU A 105 0.65 13.93 -5.31
CA LEU A 105 2.07 14.26 -5.36
C LEU A 105 2.79 13.52 -6.49
N GLN A 106 2.52 12.22 -6.66
CA GLN A 106 3.09 11.39 -7.73
C GLN A 106 2.80 11.97 -9.11
N ASN A 107 1.58 12.45 -9.34
CA ASN A 107 1.17 12.99 -10.63
C ASN A 107 1.70 14.41 -10.87
N ALA A 108 1.87 15.20 -9.81
CA ALA A 108 2.34 16.58 -9.91
C ALA A 108 3.87 16.72 -10.00
N THR A 109 4.65 15.78 -9.43
CA THR A 109 6.11 15.88 -9.45
C THR A 109 6.69 15.56 -10.84
N ALA A 110 7.68 16.32 -11.28
CA ALA A 110 8.47 15.99 -12.47
C ALA A 110 9.62 14.99 -12.19
N GLN A 111 9.97 14.77 -10.93
CA GLN A 111 11.14 13.95 -10.55
C GLN A 111 10.77 12.46 -10.49
N ASP A 112 11.33 11.64 -11.38
CA ASP A 112 11.03 10.20 -11.49
C ASP A 112 11.32 9.41 -10.22
N GLU A 113 12.38 9.77 -9.49
CA GLU A 113 12.73 9.16 -8.22
C GLU A 113 11.65 9.39 -7.15
N TRP A 114 11.02 10.56 -7.14
CA TRP A 114 9.88 10.84 -6.25
C TRP A 114 8.62 10.14 -6.71
N LYS A 115 8.36 10.06 -8.02
CA LYS A 115 7.26 9.23 -8.54
C LYS A 115 7.41 7.77 -8.10
N ARG A 116 8.65 7.28 -8.09
CA ARG A 116 8.97 5.93 -7.62
C ARG A 116 8.76 5.80 -6.11
N ALA A 117 9.24 6.76 -5.32
CA ALA A 117 9.03 6.77 -3.87
C ALA A 117 7.54 6.79 -3.50
N CYS A 118 6.73 7.63 -4.16
CA CYS A 118 5.28 7.63 -3.97
C CYS A 118 4.66 6.28 -4.31
N ARG A 119 5.09 5.61 -5.38
CA ARG A 119 4.60 4.25 -5.71
C ARG A 119 4.89 3.25 -4.59
N TYR A 120 6.11 3.22 -4.04
CA TYR A 120 6.43 2.33 -2.93
C TYR A 120 5.67 2.70 -1.65
N PHE A 121 5.53 3.99 -1.35
CA PHE A 121 4.73 4.43 -0.22
C PHE A 121 3.28 3.93 -0.33
N ARG A 122 2.67 4.10 -1.50
CA ARG A 122 1.27 3.72 -1.77
C ARG A 122 1.04 2.22 -1.77
N THR A 123 1.96 1.45 -2.34
CA THR A 123 1.81 0.00 -2.48
C THR A 123 2.32 -0.78 -1.28
N VAL A 124 3.42 -0.33 -0.68
CA VAL A 124 4.12 -1.05 0.38
C VAL A 124 3.77 -0.47 1.73
N PHE A 125 4.12 0.78 1.99
CA PHE A 125 3.87 1.38 3.31
C PHE A 125 2.38 1.35 3.63
N LEU A 126 1.52 1.81 2.71
CA LEU A 126 0.07 1.83 2.95
C LEU A 126 -0.57 0.44 2.90
N GLY A 127 0.06 -0.53 2.22
CA GLY A 127 -0.33 -1.94 2.29
C GLY A 127 -0.18 -2.51 3.70
N VAL A 128 0.96 -2.26 4.36
CA VAL A 128 1.19 -2.64 5.75
C VAL A 128 0.37 -1.78 6.74
N PHE A 129 0.27 -0.47 6.47
CA PHE A 129 -0.38 0.49 7.36
C PHE A 129 -1.89 0.23 7.48
N THR A 130 -2.55 -0.08 6.36
CA THR A 130 -3.97 -0.43 6.34
C THR A 130 -4.17 -1.94 6.46
N SER A 131 -5.40 -2.42 6.69
CA SER A 131 -5.69 -3.86 6.70
C SER A 131 -7.17 -4.13 6.42
N TYR A 132 -7.45 -4.81 5.30
CA TYR A 132 -8.80 -5.28 4.98
C TYR A 132 -9.18 -6.50 5.82
N CYS A 133 -8.25 -7.45 6.01
CA CYS A 133 -8.53 -8.67 6.76
C CYS A 133 -8.88 -8.33 8.21
N TYR A 134 -8.17 -7.37 8.82
CA TYR A 134 -8.50 -6.86 10.15
C TYR A 134 -9.93 -6.28 10.20
N MET A 135 -10.32 -5.49 9.21
CA MET A 135 -11.66 -4.91 9.18
C MET A 135 -12.74 -6.00 9.12
N VAL A 136 -12.52 -7.04 8.32
CA VAL A 136 -13.45 -8.17 8.20
C VAL A 136 -13.50 -8.97 9.51
N ASP A 137 -12.35 -9.24 10.11
CA ASP A 137 -12.22 -9.93 11.39
C ASP A 137 -12.99 -9.20 12.50
N HIS A 138 -12.71 -7.91 12.65
CA HIS A 138 -13.36 -7.05 13.63
C HIS A 138 -14.86 -6.90 13.36
N ALA A 139 -15.28 -6.88 12.10
CA ALA A 139 -16.70 -6.91 11.76
C ALA A 139 -17.37 -8.20 12.25
N GLY A 140 -16.67 -9.34 12.15
CA GLY A 140 -17.12 -10.62 12.70
C GLY A 140 -17.35 -10.56 14.22
N ASP A 141 -16.40 -9.99 14.96
CA ASP A 141 -16.55 -9.77 16.41
C ASP A 141 -17.76 -8.89 16.75
N LEU A 142 -18.01 -7.86 15.95
CA LEU A 142 -19.16 -6.97 16.13
C LEU A 142 -20.49 -7.68 15.81
N VAL A 143 -20.52 -8.57 14.80
CA VAL A 143 -21.71 -9.39 14.48
C VAL A 143 -22.10 -10.28 15.66
N ALA A 144 -21.12 -10.83 16.39
CA ALA A 144 -21.39 -11.64 17.57
C ALA A 144 -22.12 -10.85 18.68
N ARG A 145 -21.95 -9.52 18.73
CA ARG A 145 -22.66 -8.64 19.67
C ARG A 145 -24.02 -8.18 19.11
N SER A 146 -24.06 -7.86 17.83
CA SER A 146 -25.28 -7.48 17.11
C SER A 146 -25.10 -7.70 15.61
N ALA A 147 -26.02 -8.45 15.01
CA ALA A 147 -25.97 -8.82 13.59
C ALA A 147 -25.84 -7.62 12.64
N PHE A 148 -26.29 -6.44 13.06
CA PHE A 148 -26.23 -5.21 12.25
C PHE A 148 -24.92 -4.44 12.37
N LEU A 149 -24.16 -4.60 13.46
CA LEU A 149 -22.97 -3.78 13.72
C LEU A 149 -21.83 -4.08 12.75
N GLY A 150 -21.59 -5.35 12.40
CA GLY A 150 -20.52 -5.71 11.46
C GLY A 150 -20.73 -5.12 10.06
N PRO A 151 -21.88 -5.35 9.39
CA PRO A 151 -22.17 -4.74 8.10
C PRO A 151 -22.10 -3.20 8.14
N LEU A 152 -22.66 -2.58 9.19
CA LEU A 152 -22.60 -1.13 9.36
C LEU A 152 -21.16 -0.63 9.52
N TYR A 153 -20.32 -1.35 10.28
CA TYR A 153 -18.92 -1.03 10.47
C TYR A 153 -18.12 -1.09 9.16
N ILE A 154 -18.32 -2.14 8.35
CA ILE A 154 -17.66 -2.24 7.03
C ILE A 154 -18.08 -1.08 6.13
N ILE A 155 -19.39 -0.86 5.98
CA ILE A 155 -19.92 0.18 5.09
C ILE A 155 -19.42 1.56 5.52
N SER A 156 -19.54 1.90 6.81
CA SER A 156 -19.09 3.19 7.33
C SER A 156 -17.58 3.38 7.14
N THR A 157 -16.76 2.36 7.42
CA THR A 157 -15.30 2.41 7.20
C THR A 157 -14.98 2.65 5.72
N MET A 158 -15.65 1.96 4.78
CA MET A 158 -15.45 2.18 3.33
C MET A 158 -15.82 3.62 2.92
N CYS A 159 -16.95 4.13 3.43
CA CYS A 159 -17.39 5.49 3.15
C CYS A 159 -16.41 6.54 3.68
N TYR A 160 -16.00 6.41 4.94
CA TYR A 160 -15.04 7.34 5.55
C TYR A 160 -13.67 7.27 4.86
N ALA A 161 -13.19 6.07 4.53
CA ALA A 161 -11.97 5.87 3.75
C ALA A 161 -12.03 6.59 2.39
N SER A 162 -13.15 6.46 1.69
CA SER A 162 -13.38 7.09 0.39
C SER A 162 -13.40 8.63 0.48
N ILE A 163 -14.07 9.18 1.50
CA ILE A 163 -14.06 10.62 1.78
C ILE A 163 -12.65 11.08 2.13
N ALA A 164 -11.95 10.34 3.00
CA ALA A 164 -10.60 10.65 3.44
C ALA A 164 -9.62 10.72 2.26
N PHE A 165 -9.72 9.78 1.30
CA PHE A 165 -8.95 9.80 0.06
C PHE A 165 -9.16 11.10 -0.73
N LEU A 166 -10.42 11.49 -0.98
CA LEU A 166 -10.74 12.74 -1.69
C LEU A 166 -10.23 13.98 -0.96
N VAL A 167 -10.34 14.00 0.37
CA VAL A 167 -9.82 15.09 1.21
C VAL A 167 -8.29 15.17 1.09
N GLY A 168 -7.60 14.04 1.12
CA GLY A 168 -6.14 13.97 0.94
C GLY A 168 -5.70 14.49 -0.42
N GLN A 169 -6.38 14.08 -1.50
CA GLN A 169 -6.12 14.58 -2.84
C GLN A 169 -6.28 16.10 -2.93
N ARG A 170 -7.42 16.62 -2.45
CA ARG A 170 -7.74 18.06 -2.48
C ARG A 170 -6.75 18.88 -1.66
N LEU A 171 -6.40 18.40 -0.46
CA LEU A 171 -5.44 19.08 0.40
C LEU A 171 -4.07 19.17 -0.27
N MET A 172 -3.57 18.05 -0.81
CA MET A 172 -2.28 18.05 -1.49
C MET A 172 -2.30 18.93 -2.74
N HIS A 173 -3.38 18.88 -3.53
CA HIS A 173 -3.56 19.74 -4.69
C HIS A 173 -3.52 21.22 -4.29
N TYR A 174 -4.22 21.59 -3.23
CA TYR A 174 -4.17 22.94 -2.66
C TYR A 174 -2.76 23.33 -2.20
N CYS A 175 -2.04 22.46 -1.49
CA CYS A 175 -0.67 22.71 -1.03
C CYS A 175 0.30 22.97 -2.20
N ILE A 176 0.14 22.24 -3.31
CA ILE A 176 0.94 22.41 -4.52
C ILE A 176 0.60 23.74 -5.22
N HIS A 177 -0.69 24.04 -5.43
CA HIS A 177 -1.12 25.26 -6.11
C HIS A 177 -0.85 26.54 -5.29
N ALA A 178 -1.03 26.48 -3.98
CA ALA A 178 -0.76 27.60 -3.06
C ALA A 178 0.74 27.91 -2.90
N ARG A 179 1.63 27.25 -3.69
CA ARG A 179 3.10 27.36 -3.65
C ARG A 179 3.71 27.08 -2.28
N LYS A 180 2.98 26.43 -1.37
CA LYS A 180 3.53 25.91 -0.12
C LYS A 180 4.39 24.67 -0.36
N PHE A 181 4.29 24.07 -1.55
CA PHE A 181 5.10 22.95 -1.95
C PHE A 181 6.35 23.40 -2.74
N PRO A 182 7.56 22.93 -2.38
CA PRO A 182 8.78 23.35 -3.07
C PRO A 182 8.79 22.86 -4.51
N ARG A 183 9.18 23.75 -5.45
CA ARG A 183 9.30 23.42 -6.89
C ARG A 183 10.32 22.30 -7.15
N HIS A 184 11.32 22.18 -6.29
CA HIS A 184 12.28 21.09 -6.29
C HIS A 184 12.20 20.36 -4.97
N LEU A 185 11.77 19.10 -5.03
CA LEU A 185 11.84 18.21 -3.90
C LEU A 185 13.30 17.91 -3.56
N PRO A 186 13.63 17.70 -2.26
CA PRO A 186 14.96 17.31 -1.86
C PRO A 186 15.35 15.97 -2.51
N PRO A 187 16.65 15.68 -2.65
CA PRO A 187 17.12 14.37 -3.12
C PRO A 187 16.44 13.22 -2.36
N VAL A 188 15.89 12.25 -3.10
CA VAL A 188 15.18 11.10 -2.51
C VAL A 188 16.06 10.29 -1.55
N GLN A 189 17.40 10.39 -1.69
CA GLN A 189 18.34 9.73 -0.78
C GLN A 189 18.13 10.15 0.68
N TYR A 190 17.70 11.39 0.94
CA TYR A 190 17.37 11.83 2.29
C TYR A 190 16.19 11.07 2.87
N LEU A 191 15.16 10.76 2.06
CA LEU A 191 14.05 9.92 2.48
C LEU A 191 14.55 8.52 2.87
N TRP A 192 15.38 7.89 2.03
CA TRP A 192 15.92 6.55 2.32
C TRP A 192 16.75 6.50 3.59
N ASN A 193 17.58 7.52 3.81
CA ASN A 193 18.39 7.64 5.03
C ASN A 193 17.50 7.86 6.25
N SER A 194 16.49 8.73 6.16
CA SER A 194 15.54 8.99 7.25
C SER A 194 14.73 7.76 7.63
N LEU A 195 14.24 6.98 6.65
CA LEU A 195 13.53 5.72 6.92
C LEU A 195 14.45 4.71 7.62
N SER A 196 15.68 4.56 7.14
CA SER A 196 16.66 3.65 7.74
C SER A 196 17.01 4.04 9.17
N LEU A 197 17.23 5.34 9.40
CA LEU A 197 17.52 5.89 10.72
C LEU A 197 16.33 5.71 11.66
N PHE A 198 15.11 5.99 11.20
CA PHE A 198 13.89 5.78 11.97
C PHE A 198 13.74 4.33 12.42
N ILE A 199 13.86 3.36 11.50
CA ILE A 199 13.81 1.92 11.83
C ILE A 199 14.89 1.57 12.86
N GLY A 200 16.12 2.05 12.66
CA GLY A 200 17.23 1.81 13.59
C GLY A 200 16.94 2.35 14.99
N ILE A 201 16.42 3.57 15.10
CA ILE A 201 16.04 4.17 16.39
C ILE A 201 14.94 3.35 17.06
N VAL A 202 13.88 2.99 16.33
CA VAL A 202 12.76 2.22 16.89
C VAL A 202 13.23 0.84 17.36
N LEU A 203 14.13 0.17 16.64
CA LEU A 203 14.72 -1.09 17.07
C LEU A 203 15.55 -0.93 18.34
N VAL A 204 16.37 0.13 18.44
CA VAL A 204 17.12 0.41 19.68
C VAL A 204 16.18 0.65 20.85
N VAL A 205 15.09 1.38 20.64
CA VAL A 205 14.06 1.58 21.68
C VAL A 205 13.33 0.28 22.01
N ALA A 206 13.03 -0.59 21.05
CA ALA A 206 12.42 -1.89 21.33
C ALA A 206 13.34 -2.87 22.08
N VAL A 207 14.67 -2.66 22.01
CA VAL A 207 15.65 -3.46 22.75
C VAL A 207 15.92 -2.91 24.15
N LEU A 208 15.99 -1.59 24.30
CA LEU A 208 16.44 -0.92 25.52
C LEU A 208 15.33 -0.17 26.28
N GLY A 209 14.17 -0.01 25.66
CA GLY A 209 13.06 0.80 26.15
C GLY A 209 12.19 0.11 27.19
N PRO A 210 11.16 0.82 27.67
CA PRO A 210 10.24 0.28 28.67
C PRO A 210 9.35 -0.80 28.06
N SER A 211 9.05 -1.84 28.86
CA SER A 211 8.09 -2.86 28.50
C SER A 211 6.71 -2.28 28.18
N GLY A 212 6.06 -2.82 27.16
CA GLY A 212 4.84 -2.32 26.56
C GLY A 212 5.03 -1.30 25.43
N PHE A 213 6.25 -1.08 24.92
CA PHE A 213 6.51 -0.19 23.79
C PHE A 213 6.03 -0.80 22.46
N VAL A 214 6.18 -2.11 22.28
CA VAL A 214 5.73 -2.83 21.08
C VAL A 214 4.34 -3.39 21.35
N ARG A 215 3.33 -2.89 20.64
CA ARG A 215 1.92 -3.28 20.74
C ARG A 215 1.23 -3.14 19.39
N ASP A 216 0.79 -4.23 18.80
CA ASP A 216 0.07 -4.15 17.54
C ASP A 216 -1.45 -3.94 17.78
N PRO A 217 -2.03 -2.79 17.37
CA PRO A 217 -3.46 -2.53 17.52
C PRO A 217 -4.33 -3.44 16.64
N LYS A 218 -3.72 -4.17 15.69
CA LYS A 218 -4.35 -5.17 14.82
C LYS A 218 -4.22 -6.59 15.37
N ASP A 219 -3.56 -6.79 16.51
CA ASP A 219 -3.50 -8.11 17.13
C ASP A 219 -4.92 -8.54 17.51
N ALA A 220 -5.37 -9.63 16.89
CA ALA A 220 -6.57 -10.33 17.33
C ALA A 220 -6.31 -10.88 18.74
N HIS A 221 -7.36 -10.97 19.56
CA HIS A 221 -7.35 -11.38 20.97
C HIS A 221 -6.77 -12.80 21.26
N PHE A 222 -6.13 -13.45 20.29
CA PHE A 222 -5.48 -14.76 20.38
C PHE A 222 -4.40 -14.86 21.45
N LEU A 223 -3.66 -13.78 21.65
CA LEU A 223 -2.66 -13.74 22.69
C LEU A 223 -3.36 -13.23 23.94
N GLY A 224 -3.55 -14.12 24.92
CA GLY A 224 -3.76 -13.68 26.31
C GLY A 224 -2.57 -12.82 26.79
N SER A 225 -2.39 -12.68 28.09
CA SER A 225 -1.28 -11.92 28.67
C SER A 225 0.11 -12.59 28.53
N PHE A 226 0.46 -13.10 27.34
CA PHE A 226 1.74 -13.71 27.09
C PHE A 226 2.78 -12.60 26.90
N GLN A 227 3.76 -12.53 27.81
CA GLN A 227 4.86 -11.57 27.69
C GLN A 227 5.84 -12.08 26.63
N VAL A 228 5.77 -11.48 25.45
CA VAL A 228 6.72 -11.71 24.37
C VAL A 228 7.88 -10.72 24.51
N ASN A 229 9.08 -11.13 24.13
CA ASN A 229 10.19 -10.19 23.93
C ASN A 229 9.81 -9.18 22.83
N GLU A 230 9.70 -7.90 23.20
CA GLU A 230 9.27 -6.82 22.31
C GLU A 230 10.09 -6.71 21.02
N THR A 231 11.41 -6.91 21.13
CA THR A 231 12.30 -6.90 19.97
C THR A 231 11.95 -8.06 19.03
N LEU A 232 11.73 -9.25 19.59
CA LEU A 232 11.35 -10.42 18.80
C LEU A 232 10.01 -10.18 18.10
N GLU A 233 9.03 -9.64 18.82
CA GLU A 233 7.71 -9.33 18.28
C GLU A 233 7.81 -8.35 17.10
N LEU A 234 8.55 -7.25 17.26
CA LEU A 234 8.73 -6.24 16.23
C LEU A 234 9.49 -6.78 15.01
N VAL A 235 10.58 -7.54 15.23
CA VAL A 235 11.37 -8.12 14.13
C VAL A 235 10.57 -9.16 13.35
N VAL A 236 9.80 -10.01 14.05
CA VAL A 236 8.92 -10.98 13.39
C VAL A 236 7.82 -10.26 12.62
N GLY A 237 7.22 -9.21 13.19
CA GLY A 237 6.25 -8.35 12.49
C GLY A 237 6.82 -7.75 11.21
N MET A 238 8.03 -7.17 11.26
CA MET A 238 8.71 -6.61 10.08
C MET A 238 8.93 -7.66 8.99
N LEU A 239 9.39 -8.85 9.38
CA LEU A 239 9.60 -9.97 8.44
C LEU A 239 8.28 -10.42 7.81
N MET A 240 7.24 -10.59 8.62
CA MET A 240 5.90 -10.99 8.16
C MET A 240 5.30 -9.94 7.22
N SER A 241 5.44 -8.65 7.54
CA SER A 241 5.01 -7.56 6.67
C SER A 241 5.76 -7.54 5.35
N CYS A 242 7.09 -7.72 5.36
CA CYS A 242 7.86 -7.86 4.13
C CYS A 242 7.38 -9.05 3.27
N LEU A 243 7.18 -10.22 3.89
CA LEU A 243 6.68 -11.41 3.20
C LEU A 243 5.28 -11.20 2.63
N GLY A 244 4.37 -10.58 3.38
CA GLY A 244 3.02 -10.26 2.94
C GLY A 244 3.00 -9.32 1.73
N ILE A 245 3.89 -8.33 1.72
CA ILE A 245 4.07 -7.41 0.58
C ILE A 245 4.60 -8.15 -0.65
N PHE A 246 5.61 -9.01 -0.52
CA PHE A 246 6.09 -9.78 -1.67
C PHE A 246 5.03 -10.78 -2.18
N ALA A 247 4.26 -11.37 -1.26
CA ALA A 247 3.13 -12.20 -1.62
C ALA A 247 2.02 -11.41 -2.34
N SER A 248 1.71 -10.18 -1.92
CA SER A 248 0.70 -9.35 -2.58
C SER A 248 1.12 -8.93 -3.99
N MET A 249 2.42 -8.71 -4.23
CA MET A 249 2.94 -8.49 -5.58
C MET A 249 2.72 -9.71 -6.49
N TYR A 250 2.82 -10.92 -5.96
CA TYR A 250 2.59 -12.16 -6.70
C TYR A 250 1.09 -12.44 -6.93
N VAL A 251 0.29 -12.40 -5.85
CA VAL A 251 -1.14 -12.71 -5.85
C VAL A 251 -1.95 -11.65 -6.57
N GLY A 252 -1.56 -10.38 -6.44
CA GLY A 252 -2.25 -9.23 -6.99
C GLY A 252 -2.15 -9.09 -8.50
N HIS A 253 -1.55 -10.06 -9.21
CA HIS A 253 -1.53 -10.02 -10.67
C HIS A 253 -2.96 -9.98 -11.23
N GLY A 254 -3.31 -8.92 -11.95
CA GLY A 254 -4.66 -8.71 -12.47
C GLY A 254 -4.78 -7.37 -13.17
N ARG A 255 -5.69 -7.29 -14.15
CA ARG A 255 -6.02 -6.02 -14.82
C ARG A 255 -7.25 -5.42 -14.19
N TYR A 256 -7.29 -4.10 -14.17
CA TYR A 256 -8.50 -3.35 -13.89
C TYR A 256 -9.44 -3.42 -15.10
N ASP A 257 -10.69 -3.86 -14.92
CA ASP A 257 -11.65 -4.05 -16.03
C ASP A 257 -12.69 -2.92 -16.16
N GLY A 258 -12.61 -1.89 -15.32
CA GLY A 258 -13.59 -0.80 -15.28
C GLY A 258 -14.66 -0.95 -14.20
N LEU A 259 -14.78 -2.12 -13.57
CA LEU A 259 -15.71 -2.38 -12.48
C LEU A 259 -14.99 -2.92 -11.23
N VAL A 260 -14.04 -3.81 -11.43
CA VAL A 260 -13.34 -4.52 -10.35
C VAL A 260 -11.83 -4.42 -10.55
N ASP A 261 -11.15 -4.09 -9.46
CA ASP A 261 -9.71 -4.28 -9.35
C ASP A 261 -9.43 -5.73 -8.97
N TRP A 262 -9.25 -6.58 -9.98
CA TRP A 262 -9.02 -8.01 -9.78
C TRP A 262 -7.74 -8.30 -8.99
N GLY A 263 -6.74 -7.41 -9.04
CA GLY A 263 -5.53 -7.56 -8.26
C GLY A 263 -5.81 -7.36 -6.76
N ALA A 264 -6.42 -6.22 -6.42
CA ALA A 264 -6.80 -5.93 -5.04
C ALA A 264 -7.81 -6.95 -4.49
N TRP A 265 -8.78 -7.39 -5.31
CA TRP A 265 -9.75 -8.41 -4.92
C TRP A 265 -9.08 -9.74 -4.55
N ARG A 266 -8.14 -10.23 -5.37
CA ARG A 266 -7.39 -11.48 -5.08
C ARG A 266 -6.57 -11.37 -3.80
N CYS A 267 -5.88 -10.24 -3.62
CA CYS A 267 -5.11 -9.99 -2.40
C CYS A 267 -5.98 -9.99 -1.15
N ASN A 268 -7.13 -9.30 -1.20
CA ASN A 268 -8.08 -9.24 -0.09
C ASN A 268 -8.75 -10.60 0.18
N LEU A 269 -9.07 -11.36 -0.86
CA LEU A 269 -9.60 -12.72 -0.70
C LEU A 269 -8.55 -13.65 -0.10
N ALA A 270 -7.31 -13.61 -0.60
CA ALA A 270 -6.22 -14.44 -0.10
C ALA A 270 -5.91 -14.13 1.37
N SER A 271 -5.88 -12.85 1.77
CA SER A 271 -5.65 -12.47 3.16
C SER A 271 -6.76 -12.97 4.10
N VAL A 272 -8.03 -12.89 3.68
CA VAL A 272 -9.15 -13.46 4.46
C VAL A 272 -9.08 -14.98 4.53
N LEU A 273 -8.72 -15.67 3.43
CA LEU A 273 -8.55 -17.12 3.45
C LEU A 273 -7.43 -17.54 4.41
N PHE A 274 -6.27 -16.86 4.36
CA PHE A 274 -5.18 -17.14 5.30
C PHE A 274 -5.54 -16.84 6.75
N LEU A 275 -6.31 -15.78 6.99
CA LEU A 275 -6.86 -15.46 8.30
C LEU A 275 -7.73 -16.61 8.83
N VAL A 276 -8.71 -17.05 8.04
CA VAL A 276 -9.62 -18.15 8.42
C VAL A 276 -8.84 -19.45 8.62
N LEU A 277 -7.83 -19.73 7.79
CA LEU A 277 -6.97 -20.91 7.97
C LEU A 277 -6.13 -20.82 9.25
N ALA A 278 -5.64 -19.63 9.61
CA ALA A 278 -4.92 -19.43 10.87
C ALA A 278 -5.86 -19.65 12.08
N TYR A 279 -7.07 -19.09 12.07
CA TYR A 279 -8.12 -19.37 13.07
C TYR A 279 -8.50 -20.86 13.11
N GLY A 280 -8.68 -21.51 11.97
CA GLY A 280 -9.01 -22.93 11.89
C GLY A 280 -7.90 -23.80 12.46
N THR A 281 -6.64 -23.51 12.09
CA THR A 281 -5.47 -24.20 12.64
C THR A 281 -5.37 -23.99 14.15
N SER A 282 -5.79 -22.82 14.63
CA SER A 282 -5.77 -22.50 16.05
C SER A 282 -6.65 -23.41 16.91
N TYR A 283 -7.76 -23.87 16.32
CA TYR A 283 -8.67 -24.80 16.97
C TYR A 283 -8.04 -26.20 17.12
N PHE A 284 -7.27 -26.65 16.12
CA PHE A 284 -6.67 -27.98 16.13
C PHE A 284 -5.33 -28.05 16.87
N VAL A 285 -4.57 -26.96 16.90
CA VAL A 285 -3.24 -26.90 17.53
C VAL A 285 -3.12 -25.65 18.41
N PRO A 286 -3.82 -25.57 19.56
CA PRO A 286 -3.87 -24.35 20.39
C PRO A 286 -2.49 -23.87 20.88
N SER A 287 -1.57 -24.81 21.13
CA SER A 287 -0.20 -24.52 21.57
C SER A 287 0.65 -23.85 20.49
N ALA A 288 0.33 -24.01 19.21
CA ALA A 288 1.02 -23.32 18.12
C ALA A 288 0.57 -21.86 17.96
N VAL A 289 -0.60 -21.51 18.49
CA VAL A 289 -1.28 -20.21 18.31
C VAL A 289 -0.77 -19.16 19.28
N GLN A 290 -0.33 -19.60 20.46
CA GLN A 290 0.35 -18.76 21.43
C GLN A 290 1.78 -18.41 20.99
N ASN A 291 2.13 -18.65 19.73
CA ASN A 291 3.39 -18.27 19.13
C ASN A 291 3.24 -16.91 18.44
N VAL A 292 4.17 -16.01 18.75
CA VAL A 292 4.39 -14.70 18.09
C VAL A 292 4.29 -14.80 16.57
N VAL A 293 4.81 -15.89 16.01
CA VAL A 293 4.79 -16.15 14.56
C VAL A 293 3.36 -16.20 14.01
N VAL A 294 2.43 -16.86 14.70
CA VAL A 294 1.03 -16.98 14.25
C VAL A 294 0.30 -15.65 14.43
N ALA A 295 0.54 -14.96 15.54
CA ALA A 295 -0.04 -13.63 15.76
C ALA A 295 0.38 -12.64 14.68
N LYS A 296 1.69 -12.53 14.39
CA LYS A 296 2.21 -11.68 13.31
C LYS A 296 1.92 -12.19 11.92
N PHE A 297 1.63 -13.48 11.74
CA PHE A 297 1.07 -13.97 10.49
C PHE A 297 -0.33 -13.37 10.26
N VAL A 298 -1.18 -13.36 11.28
CA VAL A 298 -2.53 -12.79 11.21
C VAL A 298 -2.50 -11.26 11.10
N SER A 299 -1.78 -10.58 11.97
CA SER A 299 -1.82 -9.11 12.03
C SER A 299 -0.96 -8.45 10.93
N SER A 300 0.30 -8.88 10.80
CA SER A 300 1.30 -8.27 9.90
C SER A 300 1.28 -8.89 8.49
N PHE A 301 1.37 -10.22 8.34
CA PHE A 301 1.40 -10.85 7.00
C PHE A 301 0.06 -10.70 6.27
N CYS A 302 -1.06 -11.14 6.85
CA CYS A 302 -2.37 -11.01 6.20
C CYS A 302 -2.76 -9.54 6.02
N GLY A 303 -2.41 -8.68 6.98
CA GLY A 303 -2.61 -7.23 6.88
C GLY A 303 -1.90 -6.65 5.66
N SER A 304 -0.61 -6.94 5.53
CA SER A 304 0.24 -6.47 4.43
C SER A 304 -0.09 -7.11 3.08
N LEU A 305 -0.56 -8.35 3.08
CA LEU A 305 -1.07 -9.01 1.89
C LEU A 305 -2.32 -8.31 1.35
N SER A 306 -3.15 -7.76 2.26
CA SER A 306 -4.36 -7.07 1.88
C SER A 306 -4.07 -5.74 1.17
N CYS A 307 -4.89 -5.37 0.20
CA CYS A 307 -4.75 -4.18 -0.61
C CYS A 307 -5.91 -3.21 -0.35
N PHE A 308 -6.13 -2.87 0.92
CA PHE A 308 -7.27 -2.06 1.33
C PHE A 308 -7.27 -0.65 0.69
N SER A 309 -6.20 0.12 0.91
CA SER A 309 -6.07 1.48 0.38
C SER A 309 -6.13 1.52 -1.16
N THR A 310 -5.53 0.52 -1.81
CA THR A 310 -5.58 0.34 -3.28
C THR A 310 -7.01 0.13 -3.75
N ALA A 311 -7.79 -0.71 -3.08
CA ALA A 311 -9.19 -0.95 -3.43
C ALA A 311 -10.02 0.35 -3.36
N ILE A 312 -9.86 1.13 -2.28
CA ILE A 312 -10.52 2.44 -2.13
C ILE A 312 -10.14 3.37 -3.28
N THR A 313 -8.86 3.44 -3.62
CA THR A 313 -8.35 4.32 -4.68
C THR A 313 -8.88 3.94 -6.05
N SER A 314 -8.86 2.65 -6.41
CA SER A 314 -9.41 2.16 -7.67
C SER A 314 -10.90 2.47 -7.80
N THR A 315 -11.67 2.31 -6.72
CA THR A 315 -13.08 2.72 -6.68
C THR A 315 -13.26 4.23 -6.82
N MET A 316 -12.42 5.05 -6.18
CA MET A 316 -12.59 6.49 -6.22
C MET A 316 -12.21 7.11 -7.58
N ILE A 317 -11.15 6.59 -8.21
CA ILE A 317 -10.75 6.99 -9.56
C ILE A 317 -11.86 6.69 -10.58
N LEU A 318 -12.63 5.62 -10.41
CA LEU A 318 -13.83 5.38 -11.23
C LEU A 318 -14.87 6.47 -11.08
N VAL A 319 -15.16 6.86 -9.85
CA VAL A 319 -16.18 7.87 -9.57
C VAL A 319 -15.78 9.20 -10.17
N GLU A 320 -14.49 9.55 -10.12
CA GLU A 320 -13.97 10.78 -10.74
C GLU A 320 -14.01 10.70 -12.27
N SER A 321 -13.57 9.59 -12.88
CA SER A 321 -13.57 9.45 -14.34
C SER A 321 -14.98 9.48 -14.94
N LYS A 322 -15.98 8.90 -14.26
CA LYS A 322 -17.39 8.99 -14.68
C LYS A 322 -18.01 10.38 -14.50
N LYS A 323 -17.47 11.20 -13.59
CA LYS A 323 -17.95 12.58 -13.36
C LYS A 323 -17.46 13.59 -14.41
N SER A 324 -16.62 13.19 -15.36
CA SER A 324 -16.20 14.04 -16.48
C SER A 324 -16.93 13.67 -17.79
N PRO A 325 -18.19 14.08 -17.99
CA PRO A 325 -18.84 14.04 -19.31
C PRO A 325 -18.51 15.26 -20.18
N TRP A 326 -17.66 16.18 -19.72
CA TRP A 326 -17.35 17.41 -20.47
C TRP A 326 -15.93 17.34 -21.05
N PRO A 327 -15.78 17.51 -22.38
CA PRO A 327 -14.48 17.70 -22.99
C PRO A 327 -13.93 19.06 -22.55
N HIS A 328 -12.73 19.07 -21.97
CA HIS A 328 -11.89 20.26 -21.91
C HIS A 328 -11.30 20.51 -23.29
#